data_AF-A0A4Y9U7U5-F1
#
_entry.id   AF-A0A4Y9U7U5-F1
#
_cell.length_a   1.000
_cell.length_b   1.000
_cell.length_c   1.000
_cell.angle_alpha   90.00
_cell.angle_beta   90.00
_cell.angle_gamma   90.00
#
_symmetry.space_group_name_H-M   'P 1'
#
loop_
_entity.id
_entity.type
_entity.pdbx_description
1 polymer ?
#
loop_
_entity_poly.entity_id
_entity_poly.type
_entity_poly.pdbx_seq_one_letter_code
_entity_poly.pdbx_strand_id
1 'polypeptide(L)' 'MTDVTQLIPGRFYWVLVRSSTKHPEWQAARFAGATCQGDGAKWDFIGFNSDVDHLFIEVVDIGSEILSV' A
#
# COMPACT_ATOMS: atom_id res chain seq x y z
N MET A 1 -2.65 -13.67 -0.97
CA MET A 1 -1.43 -12.89 -0.70
C MET A 1 -0.66 -12.75 -1.99
N THR A 2 -0.71 -11.57 -2.60
CA THR A 2 0.05 -11.24 -3.81
C THR A 2 1.50 -10.96 -3.44
N ASP A 3 2.46 -11.51 -4.18
CA ASP A 3 3.88 -11.27 -3.96
C ASP A 3 4.28 -9.88 -4.51
N VAL A 4 4.94 -9.07 -3.68
CA VAL A 4 5.41 -7.73 -4.04
C VAL A 4 6.33 -7.75 -5.27
N THR A 5 7.08 -8.84 -5.48
CA THR A 5 8.00 -9.00 -6.61
C THR A 5 7.28 -9.11 -7.96
N GLN A 6 5.98 -9.39 -7.95
CA GLN A 6 5.13 -9.49 -9.15
C GLN A 6 4.43 -8.17 -9.49
N LEU A 7 4.54 -7.16 -8.63
CA LEU A 7 3.88 -5.88 -8.83
C LEU A 7 4.67 -5.01 -9.81
N ILE A 8 3.93 -4.23 -10.59
CA ILE A 8 4.49 -3.33 -11.58
C ILE A 8 4.54 -1.92 -10.97
N PRO A 9 5.73 -1.31 -10.82
CA PRO A 9 5.85 0.06 -10.34
C PRO A 9 5.01 1.04 -11.19
N GLY A 10 4.33 1.96 -10.52
CA GLY A 10 3.42 2.93 -11.12
C GLY A 10 1.97 2.45 -11.28
N ARG A 11 1.67 1.16 -11.07
CA ARG A 11 0.29 0.63 -11.09
C ARG A 11 -0.39 0.78 -9.74
N PHE A 12 -1.72 0.78 -9.77
CA PHE A 12 -2.57 0.86 -8.59
C PHE A 12 -3.05 -0.52 -8.19
N TYR A 13 -3.01 -0.80 -6.89
CA TYR A 13 -3.49 -2.05 -6.31
C TYR A 13 -4.36 -1.74 -5.10
N TRP A 14 -5.28 -2.65 -4.79
CA TRP A 14 -5.90 -2.68 -3.47
C TRP A 14 -4.87 -3.17 -2.46
N VAL A 15 -4.68 -2.44 -1.37
CA VAL A 15 -3.81 -2.83 -0.26
C VAL A 15 -4.56 -2.75 1.06
N LEU A 16 -4.41 -3.78 1.89
CA LEU A 16 -4.98 -3.79 3.24
C LEU A 16 -4.00 -3.06 4.14
N VAL A 17 -4.40 -1.89 4.65
CA VAL A 17 -3.53 -1.01 5.41
C VAL A 17 -3.92 -1.04 6.87
N ARG A 18 -2.96 -1.29 7.76
CA ARG A 18 -3.12 -1.08 9.21
C ARG A 18 -2.34 0.16 9.63
N SER A 19 -2.88 0.92 10.59
CA SER A 19 -2.20 2.06 11.18
C SER A 19 -2.44 2.13 12.67
N SER A 20 -1.72 3.03 13.35
CA SER A 20 -1.86 3.20 14.80
C SER A 20 -3.20 3.79 15.26
N THR A 21 -3.96 4.42 14.36
CA THR A 21 -5.18 5.17 14.70
C THR A 21 -6.44 4.63 14.03
N LYS A 22 -6.32 3.68 13.11
CA LYS A 22 -7.45 3.11 12.37
C LYS A 22 -7.36 1.59 12.33
N HIS A 23 -8.53 0.96 12.30
CA HIS A 23 -8.64 -0.47 12.01
C HIS A 23 -8.16 -0.77 10.58
N PRO A 24 -7.66 -1.99 10.32
CA PRO A 24 -7.22 -2.36 8.98
C PRO A 24 -8.31 -2.17 7.94
N GLU A 25 -8.01 -1.46 6.86
CA GLU A 25 -8.95 -1.18 5.77
C GLU A 25 -8.30 -1.31 4.39
N TRP A 26 -9.10 -1.73 3.41
CA TRP A 26 -8.66 -1.81 2.01
C TRP A 26 -8.64 -0.42 1.38
N GLN A 27 -7.49 -0.06 0.83
CA GLN A 27 -7.23 1.25 0.25
C GLN A 27 -6.56 1.10 -1.10
N ALA A 28 -6.82 2.04 -2.00
CA ALA A 28 -6.12 2.11 -3.26
C ALA A 28 -4.75 2.77 -3.04
N ALA A 29 -3.69 2.10 -3.46
CA ALA A 29 -2.33 2.65 -3.40
C ALA A 29 -1.58 2.38 -4.70
N ARG A 30 -0.75 3.35 -5.09
CA ARG A 30 0.21 3.18 -6.18
C ARG A 30 1.43 2.45 -5.65
N PHE A 31 1.84 1.36 -6.31
CA PHE A 31 3.09 0.70 -5.98
C PHE A 31 4.26 1.53 -6.55
N ALA A 32 5.15 2.02 -5.67
CA ALA A 32 6.30 2.83 -6.08
C ALA A 32 7.57 1.99 -6.29
N GLY A 33 7.56 0.71 -5.90
CA GLY A 33 8.68 -0.23 -6.03
C GLY A 33 9.11 -0.84 -4.70
N ALA A 34 9.98 -1.85 -4.75
CA ALA A 34 10.61 -2.44 -3.56
C ALA A 34 12.08 -1.99 -3.48
N THR A 35 12.56 -1.63 -2.29
CA THR A 35 14.00 -1.35 -2.10
C THR A 35 14.75 -2.65 -1.79
N CYS A 36 15.92 -2.83 -2.40
CA CYS A 36 16.74 -4.04 -2.22
C CYS A 36 17.38 -4.16 -0.82
N GLN A 37 17.17 -3.19 0.08
CA GLN A 37 17.95 -3.01 1.32
C GLN A 37 17.13 -2.90 2.62
N GLY A 38 15.91 -3.44 2.65
CA GLY A 38 15.28 -3.80 3.93
C GLY A 38 14.13 -2.91 4.42
N ASP A 39 13.74 -1.86 3.70
CA ASP A 39 12.64 -0.95 4.10
C ASP A 39 11.27 -1.29 3.45
N GLY A 40 11.14 -2.49 2.87
CA GLY A 40 9.86 -2.97 2.36
C GLY A 40 9.37 -2.27 1.08
N ALA A 41 8.19 -2.71 0.63
CA ALA A 41 7.48 -2.16 -0.51
C ALA A 41 7.12 -0.68 -0.27
N LYS A 42 7.41 0.20 -1.22
CA LYS A 42 6.97 1.60 -1.18
C LYS A 42 5.61 1.76 -1.84
N TRP A 43 4.73 2.51 -1.19
CA TRP A 43 3.35 2.73 -1.60
C TRP A 43 2.97 4.20 -1.47
N ASP A 44 2.33 4.73 -2.51
CA ASP A 44 1.70 6.05 -2.46
C ASP A 44 0.19 5.85 -2.26
N PHE A 45 -0.32 6.11 -1.06
CA PHE A 45 -1.73 5.94 -0.74
C PHE A 45 -2.54 7.15 -1.24
N ILE A 46 -3.67 6.90 -1.91
CA ILE A 46 -4.60 7.97 -2.30
C ILE A 46 -5.69 8.06 -1.23
N GLY A 47 -5.72 9.17 -0.47
CA GLY A 47 -6.78 9.45 0.50
C GLY A 47 -6.62 8.76 1.86
N PHE A 48 -5.54 7.99 2.08
CA PHE A 48 -5.14 7.60 3.42
C PHE A 48 -4.53 8.82 4.11
N ASN A 49 -5.38 9.49 4.88
CA ASN A 49 -5.21 10.87 5.32
C ASN A 49 -3.84 11.13 5.96
N SER A 50 -3.00 11.95 5.31
CA SER A 50 -1.75 12.46 5.88
C SER A 50 -1.97 13.37 7.09
N ASP A 51 -3.18 13.89 7.25
CA ASP A 51 -3.56 14.82 8.32
C ASP A 51 -3.93 14.11 9.64
N VAL A 52 -3.78 12.79 9.69
CA VAL A 52 -3.93 12.01 10.91
C VAL A 52 -2.53 11.60 11.35
N ASP A 53 -2.12 12.00 12.56
CA ASP A 53 -0.82 11.67 13.17
C ASP A 53 -0.68 10.14 13.39
N HIS A 54 -0.46 9.41 12.30
CA HIS A 54 -0.21 7.99 12.29
C HIS A 54 1.24 7.74 12.74
N LEU A 55 1.41 7.05 13.88
CA LEU A 55 2.73 6.61 14.35
C LEU A 55 3.35 5.58 13.40
N PHE A 56 2.50 4.80 12.72
CA PHE A 56 2.90 3.89 11.65
C PHE A 56 1.78 3.67 10.65
N ILE A 57 2.17 3.29 9.44
CA ILE A 57 1.31 2.78 8.37
C ILE A 57 2.00 1.54 7.81
N GLU A 58 1.26 0.44 7.69
CA GLU A 58 1.81 -0.82 7.20
C GLU A 58 0.81 -1.52 6.27
N VAL A 59 1.34 -2.05 5.17
CA VAL A 59 0.58 -2.90 4.24
C VAL A 59 0.63 -4.34 4.74
N VAL A 60 -0.54 -4.89 5.05
CA VAL A 60 -0.71 -6.24 5.61
C VAL A 60 -0.98 -7.27 4.51
N ASP A 61 -1.73 -6.88 3.48
CA ASP A 61 -2.04 -7.74 2.33
C ASP A 61 -2.19 -6.91 1.05
N ILE A 62 -2.00 -7.56 -0.09
CA ILE A 62 -2.05 -6.96 -1.42
C ILE A 62 -3.10 -7.71 -2.25
N GLY A 63 -4.13 -6.99 -2.65
CA GLY A 63 -5.23 -7.44 -3.49
C GLY A 63 -4.95 -7.22 -4.98
N SER A 64 -6.02 -7.26 -5.77
CA SER A 64 -5.94 -7.16 -7.23
C SER A 64 -5.47 -5.78 -7.71
N GLU A 65 -4.88 -5.77 -8.91
CA GLU A 65 -4.63 -4.53 -9.66
C GLU A 65 -5.95 -3.82 -9.95
N ILE A 66 -5.95 -2.49 -9.77
CA ILE A 66 -7.04 -1.62 -10.13
C ILE A 66 -6.84 -1.23 -11.60
N LEU A 67 -7.51 -1.95 -12.49
CA LEU A 67 -7.55 -1.62 -13.91
C LEU A 67 -8.46 -0.40 -14.09
N SER A 68 -7.95 0.70 -14.66
CA SER A 68 -8.81 1.79 -15.15
C SER A 68 -9.83 1.20 -16.13
N VAL A 69 -11.10 1.43 -15.84
CA VAL A 69 -12.22 1.14 -16.75
C VAL A 69 -12.22 2.14 -17.89
#